data_AF-A0A1E4CHV4-F1
#
_entry.id   AF-A0A1E4CHV4-F1
#
_cell.length_a   1.000
_cell.length_b   1.000
_cell.length_c   1.000
_cell.angle_alpha   90.00
_cell.angle_beta   90.00
_cell.angle_gamma   90.00
#
_symmetry.space_group_name_H-M   'P 1'
#
loop_
_entity.id
_entity.type
_entity.pdbx_description
1 polymer ?
#
loop_
_entity_poly.entity_id
_entity_poly.type
_entity_poly.pdbx_seq_one_letter_code
_entity_poly.pdbx_strand_id
1 'polypeptide(L)'
;MSGLLVHGPRMIGARRQLSIPRRVLVSAGIEVPGRVRFEVAEGVVCVRRAEEGEEGAQMVSKVGQLVTPPWVMQTLGVGVGGAIYARPRADAVVEVLAGSRLQFELEGAA
;
A
#
# COMPACT_ATOMS: atom_id res chain seq x y z
N MET A 1 -14.78 -0.91 17.43
CA MET A 1 -13.49 -0.19 17.49
C MET A 1 -12.58 -0.74 16.41
N SER A 2 -12.55 -0.16 15.20
CA SER A 2 -11.54 -0.54 14.21
C SER A 2 -10.29 0.27 14.50
N GLY A 3 -9.41 -0.28 15.35
CA GLY A 3 -8.07 0.26 15.52
C GLY A 3 -7.42 0.45 14.15
N LEU A 4 -6.73 1.58 13.99
CA LEU A 4 -6.01 1.95 12.78
C LEU A 4 -4.91 0.90 12.52
N LEU A 5 -5.25 -0.18 11.81
CA LEU A 5 -4.36 -1.30 11.55
C LEU A 5 -3.31 -0.85 10.53
N VAL A 6 -2.18 -0.36 11.04
CA VAL A 6 -0.98 -0.08 10.24
C VAL A 6 -0.12 -1.34 10.19
N HIS A 7 0.29 -1.72 8.98
CA HIS A 7 1.08 -2.91 8.73
C HIS A 7 2.46 -2.55 8.17
N GLY A 8 3.50 -2.93 8.89
CA GLY A 8 4.88 -2.71 8.50
C GLY A 8 5.79 -2.74 9.74
N PRO A 9 7.07 -2.40 9.57
CA PRO A 9 7.71 -2.06 8.30
C PRO A 9 7.79 -3.27 7.36
N ARG A 10 7.67 -3.02 6.05
CA ARG A 10 7.96 -3.99 4.99
C ARG A 10 9.00 -3.39 4.06
N MET A 11 10.04 -4.16 3.76
CA MET A 11 11.12 -3.70 2.89
C MET A 11 10.69 -3.78 1.44
N ILE A 12 11.01 -2.75 0.67
CA ILE A 12 10.79 -2.74 -0.78
C ILE A 12 11.80 -3.70 -1.41
N GLY A 13 11.29 -4.75 -2.03
CA GLY A 13 12.09 -5.74 -2.73
C GLY A 13 12.72 -5.20 -4.02
N ALA A 14 13.54 -6.05 -4.63
CA ALA A 14 14.08 -5.78 -5.96
C ALA A 14 12.94 -5.49 -6.97
N ARG A 15 13.26 -4.73 -8.02
CA ARG A 15 12.28 -4.29 -9.04
C ARG A 15 11.09 -3.48 -8.49
N ARG A 16 11.24 -2.82 -7.32
CA ARG A 16 10.17 -2.03 -6.67
C ARG A 16 8.97 -2.90 -6.25
N GLN A 17 9.26 -4.10 -5.79
CA GLN A 17 8.22 -4.99 -5.30
C GLN A 17 7.77 -4.55 -3.91
N LEU A 18 6.47 -4.27 -3.74
CA LEU A 18 5.85 -4.09 -2.44
C LEU A 18 5.23 -5.41 -1.98
N SER A 19 5.25 -5.64 -0.67
CA SER A 19 4.53 -6.73 -0.02
C SER A 19 3.51 -6.14 0.94
N ILE A 20 2.24 -6.18 0.53
CA ILE A 20 1.10 -5.75 1.35
C ILE A 20 0.39 -7.01 1.83
N PRO A 21 0.21 -7.23 3.14
CA PRO A 21 -0.44 -8.44 3.63
C PRO A 21 -1.82 -8.64 3.02
N ARG A 22 -2.13 -9.87 2.57
CA ARG A 22 -3.43 -10.23 1.97
C ARG A 22 -4.62 -9.71 2.79
N ARG A 23 -4.56 -9.82 4.11
CA ARG A 23 -5.62 -9.34 5.00
C ARG A 23 -5.90 -7.83 4.88
N VAL A 24 -4.87 -7.01 4.62
CA VAL A 24 -5.02 -5.55 4.41
C VAL A 24 -5.73 -5.28 3.10
N LEU A 25 -5.28 -5.90 2.02
CA LEU A 25 -5.88 -5.77 0.69
C LEU A 25 -7.36 -6.19 0.71
N VAL A 26 -7.65 -7.37 1.28
CA VAL A 26 -9.02 -7.89 1.37
C VAL A 26 -9.90 -7.02 2.27
N SER A 27 -9.37 -6.50 3.38
CA SER A 27 -10.13 -5.56 4.24
C SER A 27 -10.47 -4.25 3.52
N ALA A 28 -9.69 -3.89 2.50
CA ALA A 28 -9.94 -2.77 1.61
C ALA A 28 -10.68 -3.19 0.32
N GLY A 29 -11.37 -4.33 0.29
CA GLY A 29 -12.16 -4.75 -0.87
C GLY A 29 -11.35 -5.11 -2.12
N ILE A 30 -10.03 -5.27 -2.01
CA ILE A 30 -9.16 -5.68 -3.11
C ILE A 30 -9.07 -7.21 -3.17
N GLU A 31 -9.39 -7.76 -4.33
CA GLU A 31 -9.27 -9.20 -4.61
C GLU A 31 -7.80 -9.64 -4.69
N VAL A 32 -7.49 -10.81 -4.12
CA VAL A 32 -6.14 -11.38 -4.09
C VAL A 32 -6.17 -12.86 -4.50
N PRO A 33 -5.56 -13.25 -5.64
CA PRO A 33 -4.86 -12.40 -6.60
C PRO A 33 -5.85 -11.51 -7.38
N GLY A 34 -5.36 -10.38 -7.91
CA GLY A 34 -6.24 -9.41 -8.58
C GLY A 34 -5.45 -8.26 -9.21
N ARG A 35 -6.15 -7.30 -9.79
CA ARG A 35 -5.56 -6.11 -10.41
C ARG A 35 -5.78 -4.88 -9.54
N VAL A 36 -4.75 -4.03 -9.45
CA VAL A 36 -4.79 -2.78 -8.70
C VAL A 36 -4.27 -1.63 -9.52
N ARG A 37 -4.71 -0.42 -9.18
CA ARG A 37 -4.15 0.83 -9.68
C ARG A 37 -3.49 1.59 -8.54
N PHE A 38 -2.48 2.37 -8.91
CA PHE A 38 -1.84 3.32 -8.01
C PHE A 38 -2.33 4.72 -8.33
N GLU A 39 -2.62 5.50 -7.30
CA GLU A 39 -2.93 6.92 -7.43
C GLU A 39 -2.28 7.72 -6.31
N VAL A 40 -2.25 9.04 -6.47
CA VAL A 40 -1.91 9.96 -5.38
C VAL A 40 -3.19 10.67 -4.98
N ALA A 41 -3.59 10.50 -3.73
CA ALA A 41 -4.71 11.22 -3.13
C ALA A 41 -4.18 11.97 -1.91
N GLU A 42 -4.45 13.27 -1.77
CA GLU A 42 -4.05 14.05 -0.59
C GLU A 42 -2.54 13.96 -0.26
N GLY A 43 -1.69 13.78 -1.28
CA GLY A 43 -0.23 13.64 -1.12
C GLY A 43 0.25 12.25 -0.62
N VAL A 44 -0.65 11.28 -0.46
CA VAL A 44 -0.31 9.89 -0.12
C VAL A 44 -0.49 8.96 -1.33
N VAL A 45 0.34 7.93 -1.41
CA VAL A 45 0.18 6.89 -2.44
C VAL A 45 -0.91 5.92 -1.98
N CYS A 46 -1.89 5.73 -2.85
CA CYS A 46 -3.03 4.85 -2.62
C CYS A 46 -3.01 3.68 -3.62
N VAL A 47 -3.35 2.50 -3.13
CA VAL A 47 -3.61 1.30 -3.92
C VAL A 47 -5.11 1.05 -3.90
N ARG A 48 -5.73 0.98 -5.09
CA ARG A 48 -7.15 0.68 -5.27
C ARG A 48 -7.34 -0.54 -6.15
N ARG A 49 -8.49 -1.19 -6.04
CA ARG A 49 -8.94 -2.15 -7.05
C ARG A 49 -8.93 -1.47 -8.42
N ALA A 50 -8.36 -2.13 -9.42
CA ALA A 50 -8.45 -1.68 -10.81
C ALA A 50 -9.75 -2.18 -11.45
N GLU A 51 -10.30 -1.38 -12.35
CA GLU A 51 -11.43 -1.76 -13.18
C GLU A 51 -11.00 -2.70 -14.32
N GLU A 52 -11.98 -3.37 -14.92
CA GLU A 52 -11.73 -4.21 -16.08
C GLU A 52 -11.24 -3.34 -17.25
N GLY A 53 -10.19 -3.82 -17.95
CA GLY A 53 -9.59 -3.06 -19.06
C GLY A 53 -8.74 -1.86 -18.67
N GLU A 54 -8.62 -1.53 -17.37
CA GLU A 54 -7.91 -0.31 -16.95
C GLU A 54 -6.41 -0.35 -17.30
N GLU A 55 -5.96 0.68 -18.03
CA GLU A 55 -4.57 0.82 -18.44
C GLU A 55 -3.65 1.09 -17.25
N GLY A 56 -2.45 0.51 -17.28
CA GLY A 56 -1.46 0.70 -16.21
C GLY A 56 -1.75 -0.08 -14.91
N ALA A 57 -2.86 -0.82 -14.83
CA ALA A 57 -3.15 -1.69 -13.70
C ALA A 57 -2.03 -2.73 -13.47
N GLN A 58 -1.68 -2.92 -12.21
CA GLN A 58 -0.65 -3.85 -11.76
C GLN A 58 -1.28 -5.12 -11.19
N MET A 59 -0.61 -6.26 -11.40
CA MET A 59 -1.03 -7.53 -10.84
C MET A 59 -0.58 -7.66 -9.38
N VAL A 60 -1.51 -8.10 -8.53
CA VAL A 60 -1.24 -8.53 -7.15
C VAL A 60 -1.20 -10.05 -7.13
N SER A 61 -0.11 -10.62 -6.65
CA SER A 61 0.06 -12.06 -6.51
C SER A 61 -0.81 -12.63 -5.37
N LYS A 62 -0.96 -13.96 -5.32
CA LYS A 62 -1.72 -14.66 -4.26
C LYS A 62 -1.23 -14.34 -2.83
N VAL A 63 0.04 -13.96 -2.70
CA VAL A 63 0.70 -13.62 -1.42
C VAL A 63 0.74 -12.11 -1.14
N GLY A 64 0.04 -11.29 -1.94
CA GLY A 64 -0.04 -9.84 -1.74
C GLY A 64 1.22 -9.08 -2.19
N GLN A 65 1.97 -9.63 -3.14
CA GLN A 65 3.10 -8.93 -3.74
C GLN A 65 2.68 -8.26 -5.04
N LEU A 66 3.16 -7.04 -5.27
CA LEU A 66 2.91 -6.27 -6.47
C LEU A 66 4.14 -5.45 -6.84
N VAL A 67 4.31 -5.16 -8.13
CA VAL A 67 5.40 -4.33 -8.64
C VAL A 67 4.86 -2.94 -8.90
N THR A 68 5.52 -1.92 -8.36
CA THR A 68 5.06 -0.54 -8.54
C THR A 68 5.63 0.09 -9.81
N PRO A 69 4.89 1.03 -10.41
CA PRO A 69 5.46 1.99 -11.34
C PRO A 69 6.63 2.78 -10.70
N PRO A 70 7.59 3.30 -11.49
CA PRO A 70 8.70 4.10 -10.97
C PRO A 70 8.25 5.35 -10.18
N TRP A 71 7.19 6.02 -10.62
CA TRP A 71 6.70 7.25 -9.98
C TRP A 71 6.27 7.04 -8.52
N VAL A 72 5.74 5.85 -8.18
CA VAL A 72 5.32 5.52 -6.80
C VAL A 72 6.49 5.66 -5.83
N MET A 73 7.68 5.20 -6.24
CA MET A 73 8.88 5.29 -5.40
C MET A 73 9.32 6.74 -5.21
N GLN A 74 9.21 7.55 -6.27
CA GLN A 74 9.53 8.98 -6.22
C GLN A 74 8.58 9.71 -5.27
N THR A 75 7.27 9.44 -5.35
CA THR A 75 6.26 10.05 -4.47
C THR A 75 6.46 9.65 -3.00
N LEU A 76 6.77 8.38 -2.74
CA LEU A 76 7.08 7.90 -1.40
C LEU A 76 8.41 8.45 -0.88
N GLY A 77 9.34 8.84 -1.76
CA GLY A 77 10.68 9.29 -1.39
C GLY A 77 11.54 8.17 -0.80
N VAL A 78 11.32 6.92 -1.24
CA VAL A 78 12.04 5.73 -0.78
C VAL A 78 12.56 4.93 -1.97
N GLY A 79 13.66 4.22 -1.76
CA GLY A 79 14.29 3.33 -2.75
C GLY A 79 14.03 1.85 -2.49
N VAL A 80 14.64 0.99 -3.31
CA VAL A 80 14.77 -0.45 -3.00
C VAL A 80 15.51 -0.60 -1.67
N GLY A 81 15.03 -1.49 -0.81
CA GLY A 81 15.52 -1.59 0.58
C GLY A 81 14.98 -0.48 1.50
N GLY A 82 14.12 0.42 1.03
CA GLY A 82 13.37 1.33 1.89
C GLY A 82 12.27 0.59 2.66
N ALA A 83 11.90 1.11 3.83
CA ALA A 83 10.77 0.60 4.60
C ALA A 83 9.48 1.33 4.23
N ILE A 84 8.41 0.57 4.03
CA ILE A 84 7.05 1.08 3.88
C ILE A 84 6.11 0.49 4.92
N TYR A 85 4.99 1.18 5.09
CA TYR A 85 3.86 0.72 5.86
C TYR A 85 2.60 0.82 5.01
N ALA A 86 1.62 -0.03 5.30
CA ALA A 86 0.34 -0.06 4.61
C ALA A 86 -0.81 -0.04 5.61
N ARG A 87 -1.87 0.72 5.33
CA ARG A 87 -3.11 0.70 6.14
C ARG A 87 -4.35 0.74 5.25
N PRO A 88 -5.43 0.01 5.60
CA PRO A 88 -6.69 0.13 4.87
C PRO A 88 -7.41 1.44 5.24
N ARG A 89 -8.09 2.05 4.27
CA ARG A 89 -9.10 3.12 4.48
C ARG A 89 -10.50 2.58 4.20
N ALA A 90 -11.51 3.34 4.64
CA ALA A 90 -12.92 2.98 4.53
C ALA A 90 -13.44 2.87 3.08
N ASP A 91 -12.79 3.51 2.11
CA ASP A 91 -13.23 3.60 0.70
C ASP A 91 -12.57 2.58 -0.23
N ALA A 92 -12.26 1.39 0.29
CA ALA A 92 -11.60 0.31 -0.45
C ALA A 92 -10.20 0.69 -0.98
N VAL A 93 -9.44 1.43 -0.16
CA VAL A 93 -8.10 1.91 -0.46
C VAL A 93 -7.09 1.33 0.52
N VAL A 94 -5.89 1.04 0.05
CA VAL A 94 -4.72 0.86 0.91
C VAL A 94 -3.79 2.03 0.72
N GLU A 95 -3.56 2.79 1.78
CA GLU A 95 -2.51 3.82 1.80
C GLU A 95 -1.15 3.17 2.00
N VAL A 96 -0.16 3.63 1.25
CA VAL A 96 1.24 3.26 1.39
C VAL A 96 2.02 4.47 1.88
N LEU A 97 2.72 4.28 3.00
CA LEU A 97 3.45 5.32 3.69
C LEU A 97 4.94 4.97 3.72
N ALA A 98 5.79 5.97 3.48
CA ALA A 98 7.22 5.83 3.70
C ALA A 98 7.51 5.75 5.20
N GLY A 99 8.47 4.92 5.60
CA GLY A 99 8.78 4.72 7.02
C GLY A 99 9.22 5.98 7.76
N SER A 100 9.78 6.97 7.06
CA SER A 100 10.16 8.27 7.63
C SER A 100 8.98 9.21 7.91
N ARG A 101 7.78 8.94 7.35
CA ARG A 101 6.59 9.79 7.48
C ARG A 101 5.62 9.34 8.59
N LEU A 102 5.94 8.27 9.31
CA LEU A 102 5.12 7.84 10.44
C LEU A 102 5.56 8.56 11.72
N GLN A 103 4.85 9.63 12.05
CA GLN A 103 4.71 10.04 13.45
C GLN A 103 3.56 9.24 14.03
N PHE A 104 3.86 8.27 14.89
CA PHE A 104 2.83 7.61 15.68
C PHE A 104 2.41 8.61 16.77
N GLU A 105 1.28 9.27 16.61
CA GLU A 105 0.57 9.80 17.76
C GLU A 105 0.09 8.58 18.56
N LEU A 106 0.86 8.21 19.57
CA LEU A 106 0.42 7.33 20.64
C LEU A 106 -0.67 8.07 21.42
N GLU A 107 -1.89 8.13 20.87
CA GLU A 107 -3.06 8.43 21.68
C GLU A 107 -3.27 7.26 22.64
N GLY A 108 -2.96 7.49 23.93
CA GLY A 108 -3.53 6.74 25.04
C GLY A 108 -2.78 5.48 25.47
N ALA A 109 -1.65 5.67 26.17
CA ALA A 109 -1.37 4.83 27.33
C ALA A 109 -1.55 5.73 28.57
N ALA A 110 -2.80 5.85 29.02
CA ALA A 110 -3.13 6.31 30.35
C ALA A 110 -2.84 5.20 31.37
#